data_AF-A0A235ITY1-F1
#
_entry.id   AF-A0A235ITY1-F1
#
_cell.length_a   1.000
_cell.length_b   1.000
_cell.length_c   1.000
_cell.angle_alpha   90.00
_cell.angle_beta   90.00
_cell.angle_gamma   90.00
#
_symmetry.space_group_name_H-M   'P 1'
#
loop_
_entity.id
_entity.type
_entity.pdbx_description
1 polymer ?
#
loop_
_entity_poly.entity_id
_entity_poly.type
_entity_poly.pdbx_seq_one_letter_code
_entity_poly.pdbx_strand_id
1 'polypeptide(L)'
;MSQIERVAIVGGNHGNELTGVHLVKRFQQYPNLINRASFETLALLGNLKAIEEGKRYIDKDLNRCFTNQSLQNLQLSSYEDTRARALQQILQPQNQPFVDVIIDLHSTTANMGLSLIFCDMNPFLLRLGAYLTSINPMVKIFVNPQSREGGFLRSLCELGFVIEVGAVAQNILNAELFQQTEQLIYAILDYFEGCKQGSISQTNNTLTLYQYIETIDYPRSDAYGRLRLRGEIQAMIHPQLQFRDYEPLNPGDPMFVTFAGKDIFYEGESTVYPIFINEAAYYEKGIAMYLTQKQQEVV
;
A
#
# COMPACT_ATOMS: atom_id res chain seq x y z
N MET A 1 -0.59 26.49 1.39
CA MET A 1 0.04 25.15 1.22
C MET A 1 0.10 24.53 2.60
N SER A 2 -0.27 23.26 2.76
CA SER A 2 -0.13 22.56 4.04
C SER A 2 1.34 22.62 4.45
N GLN A 3 1.61 23.22 5.60
CA GLN A 3 2.95 23.42 6.09
C GLN A 3 3.44 22.07 6.65
N ILE A 4 4.04 21.23 5.80
CA ILE A 4 4.60 19.94 6.21
C ILE A 4 5.78 20.22 7.14
N GLU A 5 5.64 19.94 8.43
CA GLU A 5 6.70 20.09 9.43
C GLU A 5 7.21 18.73 9.91
N ARG A 6 6.37 17.69 9.85
CA ARG A 6 6.69 16.35 10.35
C ARG A 6 6.24 15.27 9.37
N VAL A 7 7.18 14.41 8.98
CA VAL A 7 6.96 13.26 8.09
C VAL A 7 7.31 11.98 8.85
N ALA A 8 6.47 10.96 8.78
CA ALA A 8 6.80 9.62 9.29
C ALA A 8 6.93 8.62 8.16
N ILE A 9 8.07 7.92 8.12
CA ILE A 9 8.29 6.73 7.29
C ILE A 9 8.11 5.52 8.19
N VAL A 10 7.09 4.71 7.90
CA VAL A 10 6.74 3.55 8.71
C VAL A 10 6.92 2.29 7.87
N GLY A 11 7.64 1.32 8.41
CA GLY A 11 7.93 0.07 7.73
C GLY A 11 7.71 -1.12 8.65
N GLY A 12 7.34 -2.26 8.08
CA GLY A 12 7.08 -3.47 8.87
C GLY A 12 5.78 -3.41 9.66
N ASN A 13 4.76 -2.72 9.15
CA ASN A 13 3.38 -2.91 9.62
C ASN A 13 2.96 -4.38 9.49
N HIS A 14 3.43 -5.02 8.43
CA HIS A 14 3.48 -6.46 8.32
C HIS A 14 4.92 -6.94 8.48
N GLY A 15 5.17 -7.82 9.45
CA GLY A 15 6.53 -8.18 9.85
C GLY A 15 7.33 -8.99 8.83
N ASN A 16 6.64 -9.62 7.87
CA ASN A 16 7.24 -10.41 6.80
C ASN A 16 7.45 -9.63 5.49
N GLU A 17 7.17 -8.32 5.46
CA GLU A 17 7.46 -7.43 4.31
C GLU A 17 8.82 -6.75 4.53
N LEU A 18 9.90 -7.45 4.18
CA LEU A 18 11.26 -7.13 4.64
C LEU A 18 11.83 -5.82 4.08
N THR A 19 11.41 -5.39 2.89
CA THR A 19 11.92 -4.16 2.26
C THR A 19 11.72 -2.94 3.17
N GLY A 20 10.48 -2.72 3.64
CA GLY A 20 10.16 -1.61 4.55
C GLY A 20 10.86 -1.76 5.92
N VAL A 21 10.93 -2.98 6.46
CA VAL A 21 11.61 -3.27 7.74
C VAL A 21 13.07 -2.84 7.68
N HIS A 22 13.79 -3.26 6.64
CA HIS A 22 15.23 -3.00 6.54
C HIS A 22 15.55 -1.57 6.13
N LEU A 23 14.71 -0.91 5.32
CA LEU A 23 14.85 0.52 5.02
C LEU A 23 14.72 1.37 6.28
N VAL A 24 13.69 1.11 7.10
CA VAL A 24 13.53 1.83 8.37
C VAL A 24 14.71 1.59 9.31
N LYS A 25 15.18 0.35 9.46
CA LYS A 25 16.38 0.06 10.28
C LYS A 25 17.61 0.82 9.77
N ARG A 26 17.79 0.91 8.45
CA ARG A 26 18.87 1.68 7.83
C ARG A 26 18.72 3.17 8.13
N PHE A 27 17.53 3.74 8.03
CA PHE A 27 17.31 5.16 8.35
C PHE A 27 17.45 5.48 9.83
N GLN A 28 17.10 4.56 10.72
CA GLN A 28 17.38 4.69 12.16
C GLN A 28 18.88 4.68 12.44
N GLN A 29 19.67 3.88 11.71
CA GLN A 29 21.12 3.85 11.83
C GLN A 29 21.81 5.06 11.17
N TYR A 30 21.26 5.56 10.06
CA TYR A 30 21.82 6.64 9.25
C TYR A 30 20.76 7.72 8.97
N PRO A 31 20.36 8.52 10.00
CA PRO A 31 19.25 9.47 9.87
C PRO A 31 19.50 10.58 8.85
N ASN A 32 20.77 10.90 8.58
CA ASN A 32 21.16 11.89 7.57
C ASN A 32 20.69 11.55 6.15
N LEU A 33 20.33 10.29 5.86
CA LEU A 33 19.81 9.87 4.55
C LEU A 33 18.39 10.43 4.28
N ILE A 34 17.59 10.61 5.33
CA ILE A 34 16.19 11.06 5.23
C ILE A 34 15.97 12.47 5.79
N ASN A 35 16.99 13.09 6.37
CA ASN A 35 16.88 14.46 6.87
C ASN A 35 16.78 15.45 5.71
N ARG A 36 15.90 16.44 5.87
CA ARG A 36 15.80 17.64 5.05
C ARG A 36 15.81 18.86 5.96
N ALA A 37 16.11 20.03 5.42
CA ALA A 37 16.34 21.22 6.23
C ALA A 37 15.03 21.81 6.77
N SER A 38 13.93 21.65 6.04
CA SER A 38 12.68 22.34 6.33
C SER A 38 11.68 21.54 7.15
N PHE A 39 11.89 20.24 7.43
CA PHE A 39 10.97 19.42 8.21
C PHE A 39 11.67 18.26 8.93
N GLU A 40 11.04 17.75 9.98
CA GLU A 40 11.47 16.56 10.72
C GLU A 40 11.02 15.28 10.00
N THR A 41 11.90 14.27 9.92
CA THR A 41 11.53 12.94 9.43
C THR A 41 11.75 11.87 10.50
N LEU A 42 10.70 11.09 10.79
CA LEU A 42 10.71 9.97 11.74
C LEU A 42 10.79 8.65 10.97
N ALA A 43 11.64 7.73 11.42
CA ALA A 43 11.70 6.36 10.90
C ALA A 43 11.20 5.36 11.97
N LEU A 44 10.05 4.74 11.73
CA LEU A 44 9.34 3.92 12.73
C LEU A 44 9.13 2.49 12.23
N LEU A 45 9.36 1.51 13.11
CA LEU A 45 8.96 0.13 12.85
C LEU A 45 7.51 -0.08 13.31
N GLY A 46 6.67 -0.62 12.43
CA GLY A 46 5.25 -0.85 12.65
C GLY A 46 4.99 -1.94 13.70
N ASN A 47 5.10 -3.21 13.33
CA ASN A 47 4.76 -4.36 14.16
C ASN A 47 6.02 -5.07 14.69
N LEU A 48 6.55 -4.62 15.82
CA LEU A 48 7.83 -5.11 16.35
C LEU A 48 7.85 -6.63 16.59
N LYS A 49 6.78 -7.20 17.15
CA LYS A 49 6.72 -8.63 17.46
C LYS A 49 6.54 -9.47 16.19
N ALA A 50 5.72 -9.04 15.23
CA ALA A 50 5.60 -9.76 13.96
C ALA A 50 6.90 -9.72 13.14
N ILE A 51 7.65 -8.61 13.21
CA ILE A 51 8.99 -8.51 12.59
C ILE A 51 9.94 -9.54 13.21
N GLU A 52 9.96 -9.65 14.54
CA GLU A 52 10.78 -10.62 15.26
C GLU A 52 10.42 -12.07 14.89
N GLU A 53 9.13 -12.37 14.74
CA GLU A 53 8.63 -13.70 14.39
C GLU A 53 8.63 -14.00 12.88
N GLY A 54 8.98 -13.04 12.01
CA GLY A 54 8.94 -13.21 10.54
C GLY A 54 7.53 -13.50 10.01
N LYS A 55 6.51 -12.93 10.66
CA LYS A 55 5.08 -13.12 10.34
C LYS A 55 4.46 -11.83 9.86
N ARG A 56 3.32 -11.96 9.15
CA ARG A 56 2.51 -10.78 8.78
C ARG A 56 2.03 -10.03 10.02
N TYR A 57 1.44 -10.75 10.97
CA TYR A 57 0.96 -10.24 12.25
C TYR A 57 0.97 -11.36 13.30
N ILE A 58 0.70 -11.02 14.55
CA ILE A 58 0.61 -11.94 15.69
C ILE A 58 -0.83 -12.39 15.91
N ASP A 59 -1.73 -11.47 16.26
CA ASP A 59 -3.13 -11.80 16.56
C ASP A 59 -4.06 -11.41 15.40
N LYS A 60 -3.87 -10.22 14.83
CA LYS A 60 -4.67 -9.73 13.69
C LYS A 60 -3.91 -8.70 12.86
N ASP A 61 -4.40 -8.41 11.66
CA ASP A 61 -3.76 -7.45 10.75
C ASP A 61 -3.65 -6.04 11.37
N LEU A 62 -2.42 -5.59 11.65
CA LEU A 62 -2.15 -4.26 12.24
C LEU A 62 -2.74 -3.15 11.38
N ASN A 63 -2.67 -3.29 10.05
CA ASN A 63 -3.15 -2.29 9.11
C ASN A 63 -4.69 -2.30 8.95
N ARG A 64 -5.42 -2.83 9.95
CA ARG A 64 -6.87 -2.71 10.14
C ARG A 64 -7.24 -2.20 11.54
N CYS A 65 -6.26 -1.83 12.35
CA CYS A 65 -6.45 -1.47 13.77
C CYS A 65 -6.60 0.03 14.04
N PHE A 66 -6.47 0.88 13.02
CA PHE A 66 -6.40 2.34 13.17
C PHE A 66 -7.73 3.06 12.96
N THR A 67 -8.87 2.38 13.13
CA THR A 67 -10.16 3.09 13.15
C THR A 67 -10.29 3.88 14.45
N ASN A 68 -11.01 5.01 14.42
CA ASN A 68 -11.30 5.79 15.63
C ASN A 68 -11.94 4.94 16.73
N GLN A 69 -12.87 4.05 16.35
CA GLN A 69 -13.53 3.13 17.26
C GLN A 69 -12.53 2.15 17.91
N SER A 70 -11.62 1.56 17.12
CA SER A 70 -10.61 0.63 17.62
C SER A 70 -9.62 1.31 18.56
N LEU A 71 -9.14 2.50 18.20
CA LEU A 71 -8.14 3.24 18.97
C LEU A 71 -8.68 3.73 20.33
N GLN A 72 -9.97 4.09 20.40
CA GLN A 72 -10.61 4.53 21.64
C GLN A 72 -11.10 3.37 22.51
N ASN A 73 -11.25 2.16 21.95
CA ASN A 73 -11.77 1.01 22.69
C ASN A 73 -10.66 0.31 23.50
N LEU A 74 -10.56 0.66 24.79
CA LEU A 74 -9.59 0.07 25.72
C LEU A 74 -9.83 -1.42 26.03
N GLN A 75 -10.98 -1.98 25.66
CA GLN A 75 -11.27 -3.41 25.84
C GLN A 75 -10.58 -4.27 24.77
N LEU A 76 -10.18 -3.68 23.64
CA LEU A 76 -9.44 -4.38 22.60
C LEU A 76 -7.99 -4.57 23.03
N SER A 77 -7.62 -5.81 23.34
CA SER A 77 -6.36 -6.16 24.01
C SER A 77 -5.43 -7.04 23.17
N SER A 78 -5.72 -7.27 21.89
CA SER A 78 -4.77 -7.95 21.01
C SER A 78 -3.45 -7.19 20.95
N TYR A 79 -2.37 -7.89 20.60
CA TYR A 79 -1.06 -7.28 20.43
C TYR A 79 -1.13 -6.10 19.45
N GLU A 80 -1.76 -6.30 18.28
CA GLU A 80 -1.89 -5.24 17.28
C GLU A 80 -2.78 -4.07 17.71
N ASP A 81 -3.83 -4.28 18.52
CA ASP A 81 -4.62 -3.16 19.08
C ASP A 81 -3.77 -2.28 20.00
N THR A 82 -2.99 -2.92 20.87
CA THR A 82 -2.08 -2.21 21.78
C THR A 82 -0.98 -1.51 20.99
N ARG A 83 -0.45 -2.17 19.96
CA ARG A 83 0.57 -1.59 19.09
C ARG A 83 0.04 -0.40 18.29
N ALA A 84 -1.17 -0.48 17.76
CA ALA A 84 -1.82 0.61 17.03
C ALA A 84 -1.98 1.86 17.91
N ARG A 85 -2.43 1.70 19.16
CA ARG A 85 -2.50 2.81 20.13
C ARG A 85 -1.13 3.40 20.45
N ALA A 86 -0.10 2.56 20.61
CA ALA A 86 1.26 3.04 20.84
C ALA A 86 1.81 3.84 19.65
N LEU A 87 1.55 3.38 18.41
CA LEU A 87 1.91 4.12 17.19
C LEU A 87 1.14 5.44 17.08
N GLN A 88 -0.16 5.43 17.39
CA GLN A 88 -0.97 6.64 17.42
C GLN A 88 -0.39 7.67 18.38
N GLN A 89 0.04 7.28 19.58
CA GLN A 89 0.64 8.22 20.55
C GLN A 89 1.94 8.87 20.04
N ILE A 90 2.70 8.18 19.18
CA ILE A 90 3.92 8.73 18.56
C ILE A 90 3.55 9.68 17.41
N LEU A 91 2.57 9.32 16.59
CA LEU A 91 2.19 10.04 15.36
C LEU A 91 1.23 11.21 15.64
N GLN A 92 0.40 11.09 16.66
CA GLN A 92 -0.60 12.06 17.11
C GLN A 92 -0.47 12.30 18.64
N PRO A 93 0.68 12.80 19.12
CA PRO A 93 0.91 13.04 20.54
C PRO A 93 -0.01 14.15 21.08
N GLN A 94 -0.42 14.06 22.35
CA GLN A 94 -1.35 15.04 22.96
C GLN A 94 -0.76 16.45 23.10
N ASN A 95 0.57 16.58 23.24
CA ASN A 95 1.25 17.83 23.62
C ASN A 95 2.16 18.41 22.51
N GLN A 96 2.08 17.87 21.29
CA GLN A 96 2.92 18.30 20.15
C GLN A 96 2.11 18.22 18.85
N PRO A 97 2.51 18.96 17.78
CA PRO A 97 1.86 18.84 16.48
C PRO A 97 1.86 17.40 15.99
N PHE A 98 0.78 16.98 15.33
CA PHE A 98 0.70 15.65 14.71
C PHE A 98 1.68 15.55 13.54
N VAL A 99 1.94 14.33 13.10
CA VAL A 99 2.62 14.10 11.83
C VAL A 99 1.71 14.55 10.69
N ASP A 100 2.27 15.32 9.75
CA ASP A 100 1.53 15.85 8.60
C ASP A 100 1.40 14.82 7.48
N VAL A 101 2.44 13.99 7.29
CA VAL A 101 2.57 12.99 6.23
C VAL A 101 3.00 11.64 6.79
N ILE A 102 2.27 10.57 6.45
CA ILE A 102 2.67 9.20 6.75
C ILE A 102 2.97 8.47 5.43
N ILE A 103 4.18 7.97 5.31
CA ILE A 103 4.64 7.11 4.22
C ILE A 103 4.70 5.68 4.77
N ASP A 104 3.70 4.87 4.45
CA ASP A 104 3.58 3.48 4.90
C ASP A 104 4.22 2.53 3.87
N LEU A 105 5.31 1.86 4.24
CA LEU A 105 6.08 1.00 3.36
C LEU A 105 5.56 -0.43 3.42
N HIS A 106 5.15 -0.93 2.26
CA HIS A 106 4.61 -2.26 2.05
C HIS A 106 5.36 -3.01 0.96
N SER A 107 5.21 -4.33 0.95
CA SER A 107 5.64 -5.15 -0.18
C SER A 107 4.58 -6.18 -0.51
N THR A 108 4.48 -6.52 -1.80
CA THR A 108 3.49 -7.45 -2.31
C THR A 108 4.14 -8.53 -3.17
N THR A 109 3.53 -9.72 -3.12
CA THR A 109 3.84 -10.84 -4.00
C THR A 109 3.31 -10.65 -5.42
N ALA A 110 2.36 -9.73 -5.62
CA ALA A 110 1.85 -9.34 -6.93
C ALA A 110 2.86 -8.46 -7.70
N ASN A 111 2.79 -8.43 -9.02
CA ASN A 111 3.77 -7.72 -9.87
C ASN A 111 3.45 -6.23 -10.02
N MET A 112 3.20 -5.55 -8.90
CA MET A 112 2.77 -4.15 -8.90
C MET A 112 3.87 -3.15 -9.27
N GLY A 113 5.14 -3.56 -9.31
CA GLY A 113 6.26 -2.64 -9.49
C GLY A 113 6.33 -1.63 -8.35
N LEU A 114 6.76 -0.39 -8.66
CA LEU A 114 6.74 0.73 -7.71
C LEU A 114 5.38 1.41 -7.77
N SER A 115 4.58 1.26 -6.70
CA SER A 115 3.22 1.78 -6.66
C SER A 115 3.00 2.69 -5.45
N LEU A 116 2.29 3.80 -5.68
CA LEU A 116 1.79 4.67 -4.62
C LEU A 116 0.29 4.45 -4.49
N ILE A 117 -0.18 4.24 -3.26
CA ILE A 117 -1.61 4.03 -2.98
C ILE A 117 -2.15 5.21 -2.19
N PHE A 118 -3.03 5.98 -2.81
CA PHE A 118 -3.72 7.10 -2.20
C PHE A 118 -5.13 6.71 -1.73
N CYS A 119 -5.53 7.23 -0.58
CA CYS A 119 -6.86 7.01 -0.03
C CYS A 119 -7.96 7.81 -0.74
N ASP A 120 -7.60 8.79 -1.57
CA ASP A 120 -8.52 9.72 -2.22
C ASP A 120 -7.78 10.58 -3.26
N MET A 121 -8.49 11.55 -3.83
CA MET A 121 -8.01 12.47 -4.85
C MET A 121 -7.43 13.77 -4.26
N ASN A 122 -6.70 13.70 -3.13
CA ASN A 122 -6.07 14.87 -2.52
C ASN A 122 -5.17 15.60 -3.54
N PRO A 123 -5.39 16.89 -3.83
CA PRO A 123 -4.63 17.60 -4.86
C PRO A 123 -3.12 17.63 -4.61
N PHE A 124 -2.68 17.64 -3.35
CA PHE A 124 -1.25 17.61 -3.02
C PHE A 124 -0.62 16.25 -3.35
N LEU A 125 -1.30 15.15 -2.99
CA LEU A 125 -0.83 13.80 -3.30
C LEU A 125 -0.85 13.51 -4.81
N LEU A 126 -1.86 14.02 -5.54
CA LEU A 126 -1.90 13.89 -6.99
C LEU A 126 -0.74 14.65 -7.67
N ARG A 127 -0.42 15.87 -7.21
CA ARG A 127 0.77 16.59 -7.70
C ARG A 127 2.08 15.88 -7.36
N LEU A 128 2.19 15.27 -6.18
CA LEU A 128 3.30 14.39 -5.84
C LEU A 128 3.38 13.22 -6.84
N GLY A 129 2.27 12.55 -7.11
CA GLY A 129 2.21 11.47 -8.10
C GLY A 129 2.63 11.91 -9.50
N ALA A 130 2.17 13.07 -9.95
CA ALA A 130 2.56 13.63 -11.24
C ALA A 130 4.07 13.95 -11.31
N TYR A 131 4.61 14.54 -10.25
CA TYR A 131 6.05 14.80 -10.14
C TYR A 131 6.85 13.49 -10.20
N LEU A 132 6.51 12.50 -9.37
CA LEU A 132 7.25 11.24 -9.29
C LEU A 132 7.19 10.44 -10.60
N THR A 133 6.03 10.42 -11.26
CA THR A 133 5.88 9.74 -12.56
C THR A 133 6.62 10.45 -13.68
N SER A 134 6.82 11.78 -13.58
CA SER A 134 7.61 12.56 -14.55
C SER A 134 9.11 12.25 -14.48
N ILE A 135 9.63 11.96 -13.29
CA ILE A 135 11.06 11.63 -13.08
C ILE A 135 11.32 10.13 -13.15
N ASN A 136 10.30 9.30 -12.86
CA ASN A 136 10.38 7.85 -12.91
C ASN A 136 9.08 7.26 -13.50
N PRO A 137 9.05 6.96 -14.81
CA PRO A 137 7.88 6.40 -15.50
C PRO A 137 7.43 5.00 -15.00
N MET A 138 8.26 4.32 -14.21
CA MET A 138 7.92 3.03 -13.60
C MET A 138 6.93 3.18 -12.45
N VAL A 139 6.88 4.36 -11.81
CA VAL A 139 5.95 4.63 -10.70
C VAL A 139 4.50 4.57 -11.21
N LYS A 140 3.64 3.85 -10.49
CA LYS A 140 2.20 3.78 -10.74
C LYS A 140 1.44 4.43 -9.59
N ILE A 141 0.36 5.13 -9.91
CA ILE A 141 -0.52 5.73 -8.92
C ILE A 141 -1.84 4.95 -8.89
N PHE A 142 -2.16 4.36 -7.74
CA PHE A 142 -3.44 3.71 -7.46
C PHE A 142 -4.22 4.54 -6.45
N VAL A 143 -5.52 4.76 -6.71
CA VAL A 143 -6.40 5.51 -5.82
C VAL A 143 -7.57 4.63 -5.40
N ASN A 144 -7.75 4.47 -4.09
CA ASN A 144 -8.87 3.74 -3.50
C ASN A 144 -9.62 4.59 -2.46
N PRO A 145 -10.66 5.34 -2.87
CA PRO A 145 -11.51 6.14 -1.98
C PRO A 145 -12.17 5.34 -0.86
N GLN A 146 -12.50 4.08 -1.11
CA GLN A 146 -13.18 3.21 -0.14
C GLN A 146 -12.25 2.80 1.01
N SER A 147 -10.94 3.01 0.86
CA SER A 147 -9.96 2.60 1.88
C SER A 147 -9.90 3.51 3.10
N ARG A 148 -10.47 4.73 3.08
CA ARG A 148 -10.40 5.65 4.23
C ARG A 148 -10.93 5.05 5.54
N GLU A 149 -12.00 4.26 5.47
CA GLU A 149 -12.64 3.65 6.63
C GLU A 149 -12.01 2.32 7.07
N GLY A 150 -11.03 1.80 6.32
CA GLY A 150 -10.47 0.46 6.54
C GLY A 150 -9.53 0.32 7.75
N GLY A 151 -9.32 1.40 8.52
CA GLY A 151 -8.48 1.37 9.72
C GLY A 151 -6.99 1.19 9.42
N PHE A 152 -6.51 1.78 8.32
CA PHE A 152 -5.10 1.74 7.92
C PHE A 152 -4.26 2.77 8.68
N LEU A 153 -2.97 2.49 8.88
CA LEU A 153 -2.04 3.39 9.56
C LEU A 153 -1.99 4.78 8.90
N ARG A 154 -1.89 4.81 7.56
CA ARG A 154 -1.84 6.05 6.79
C ARG A 154 -3.07 6.94 7.00
N SER A 155 -4.21 6.38 7.42
CA SER A 155 -5.44 7.16 7.66
C SER A 155 -5.36 8.04 8.92
N LEU A 156 -4.28 7.95 9.71
CA LEU A 156 -4.07 8.85 10.86
C LEU A 156 -3.74 10.30 10.44
N CYS A 157 -3.39 10.58 9.19
CA CYS A 157 -3.20 11.93 8.69
C CYS A 157 -3.79 12.11 7.29
N GLU A 158 -4.07 13.35 6.90
CA GLU A 158 -4.64 13.67 5.59
C GLU A 158 -3.70 13.32 4.43
N LEU A 159 -2.40 13.55 4.59
CA LEU A 159 -1.40 13.29 3.54
C LEU A 159 -0.75 11.90 3.71
N GLY A 160 -1.49 10.93 4.22
CA GLY A 160 -1.00 9.57 4.38
C GLY A 160 -1.17 8.73 3.11
N PHE A 161 -0.12 8.02 2.71
CA PHE A 161 -0.14 7.12 1.55
C PHE A 161 0.77 5.90 1.74
N VAL A 162 0.58 4.90 0.88
CA VAL A 162 1.41 3.68 0.85
C VAL A 162 2.45 3.80 -0.25
N ILE A 163 3.67 3.34 -0.01
CA ILE A 163 4.55 2.83 -1.07
C ILE A 163 4.43 1.31 -1.05
N GLU A 164 3.86 0.75 -2.10
CA GLU A 164 3.74 -0.69 -2.33
C GLU A 164 4.80 -1.11 -3.37
N VAL A 165 5.55 -2.17 -3.07
CA VAL A 165 6.59 -2.66 -3.99
C VAL A 165 6.51 -4.17 -4.21
N GLY A 166 6.49 -4.58 -5.48
CA GLY A 166 6.46 -5.99 -5.86
C GLY A 166 6.86 -6.22 -7.32
N ALA A 167 6.98 -7.46 -7.78
CA ALA A 167 6.75 -8.68 -7.01
C ALA A 167 7.93 -9.06 -6.11
N VAL A 168 7.67 -9.33 -4.84
CA VAL A 168 8.63 -9.97 -3.92
C VAL A 168 7.90 -10.91 -2.97
N ALA A 169 8.44 -12.12 -2.79
CA ALA A 169 7.88 -13.06 -1.84
C ALA A 169 8.00 -12.54 -0.41
N GLN A 170 7.03 -12.89 0.43
CA GLN A 170 7.11 -12.63 1.87
C GLN A 170 8.38 -13.26 2.45
N ASN A 171 8.99 -12.60 3.44
CA ASN A 171 10.26 -13.00 4.05
C ASN A 171 11.46 -13.05 3.10
N ILE A 172 11.38 -12.42 1.91
CA ILE A 172 12.52 -12.24 1.00
C ILE A 172 12.87 -10.75 0.90
N LEU A 173 14.18 -10.48 0.88
CA LEU A 173 14.72 -9.17 0.56
C LEU A 173 15.27 -9.19 -0.87
N ASN A 174 14.74 -8.33 -1.73
CA ASN A 174 15.25 -8.13 -3.07
C ASN A 174 16.06 -6.82 -3.11
N ALA A 175 17.33 -6.90 -3.50
CA ALA A 175 18.24 -5.75 -3.47
C ALA A 175 17.84 -4.63 -4.44
N GLU A 176 17.34 -4.99 -5.63
CA GLU A 176 16.89 -4.01 -6.63
C GLU A 176 15.65 -3.26 -6.12
N LEU A 177 14.63 -3.99 -5.66
CA LEU A 177 13.42 -3.37 -5.12
C LEU A 177 13.74 -2.51 -3.88
N PHE A 178 14.64 -2.97 -3.01
CA PHE A 178 15.11 -2.17 -1.88
C PHE A 178 15.70 -0.83 -2.32
N GLN A 179 16.61 -0.84 -3.30
CA GLN A 179 17.25 0.38 -3.80
C GLN A 179 16.25 1.28 -4.52
N GLN A 180 15.34 0.71 -5.32
CA GLN A 180 14.30 1.45 -6.01
C GLN A 180 13.34 2.14 -5.03
N THR A 181 12.92 1.44 -3.97
CA THR A 181 12.09 2.01 -2.91
C THR A 181 12.86 3.10 -2.15
N GLU A 182 14.15 2.91 -1.85
CA GLU A 182 14.98 3.94 -1.22
C GLU A 182 15.04 5.22 -2.06
N GLN A 183 15.30 5.10 -3.37
CA GLN A 183 15.33 6.25 -4.27
C GLN A 183 13.98 6.94 -4.40
N LEU A 184 12.88 6.17 -4.41
CA LEU A 184 11.53 6.74 -4.41
C LEU A 184 11.26 7.56 -3.14
N ILE A 185 11.66 7.06 -1.98
CA ILE A 185 11.56 7.78 -0.70
C ILE A 185 12.36 9.09 -0.78
N TYR A 186 13.59 9.07 -1.29
CA TYR A 186 14.38 10.28 -1.43
C TYR A 186 13.71 11.33 -2.33
N ALA A 187 13.19 10.91 -3.49
CA ALA A 187 12.47 11.78 -4.39
C ALA A 187 11.21 12.40 -3.76
N ILE A 188 10.49 11.64 -2.91
CA ILE A 188 9.35 12.15 -2.15
C ILE A 188 9.79 13.24 -1.15
N LEU A 189 10.86 12.98 -0.39
CA LEU A 189 11.37 13.94 0.59
C LEU A 189 11.90 15.21 -0.07
N ASP A 190 12.57 15.07 -1.22
CA ASP A 190 13.03 16.19 -2.05
C ASP A 190 11.86 16.99 -2.61
N TYR A 191 10.77 16.32 -3.00
CA TYR A 191 9.54 17.00 -3.42
C TYR A 191 8.94 17.85 -2.28
N PHE A 192 8.89 17.32 -1.05
CA PHE A 192 8.38 18.08 0.10
C PHE A 192 9.26 19.29 0.43
N GLU A 193 10.59 19.12 0.42
CA GLU A 193 11.53 20.21 0.64
C GLU A 193 11.39 21.28 -0.45
N GLY A 194 11.35 20.88 -1.72
CA GLY A 194 11.22 21.80 -2.84
C GLY A 194 9.88 22.55 -2.86
N CYS A 195 8.79 21.91 -2.40
CA CYS A 195 7.51 22.57 -2.18
C CYS A 195 7.59 23.66 -1.09
N LYS A 196 8.33 23.44 0.00
CA LYS A 196 8.50 24.45 1.06
C LYS A 196 9.43 25.60 0.64
N GLN A 197 10.46 25.30 -0.14
CA GLN A 197 11.38 26.31 -0.67
C GLN A 197 10.78 27.13 -1.84
N GLY A 198 9.63 26.72 -2.38
CA GLY A 198 9.03 27.31 -3.58
C GLY A 198 9.83 27.03 -4.85
N SER A 199 10.71 26.03 -4.85
CA SER A 199 11.57 25.66 -5.99
C SER A 199 10.88 24.71 -6.97
N ILE A 200 9.78 24.07 -6.56
CA ILE A 200 8.97 23.23 -7.43
C ILE A 200 7.86 24.09 -8.03
N SER A 201 7.95 24.31 -9.35
CA SER A 201 6.92 25.00 -10.10
C SER A 201 5.63 24.19 -10.13
N GLN A 202 4.51 24.82 -9.82
CA GLN A 202 3.18 24.25 -9.99
C GLN A 202 2.78 24.35 -11.47
N THR A 203 3.42 23.54 -12.31
CA THR A 203 2.98 23.38 -13.70
C THR A 203 1.89 22.33 -13.77
N ASN A 204 0.84 22.60 -14.53
CA ASN A 204 -0.19 21.61 -14.83
C ASN A 204 0.48 20.39 -15.47
N ASN A 205 0.44 19.26 -14.79
CA ASN A 205 1.03 18.02 -15.27
C ASN A 205 -0.08 17.00 -15.53
N THR A 206 0.05 16.22 -16.59
CA THR A 206 -0.87 15.10 -16.84
C THR A 206 -0.43 13.91 -16.00
N LEU A 207 -1.30 13.47 -15.09
CA LEU A 207 -1.12 12.27 -14.28
C LEU A 207 -1.95 11.14 -14.86
N THR A 208 -1.33 9.97 -15.08
CA THR A 208 -2.06 8.72 -15.29
C THR A 208 -2.21 8.01 -13.94
N LEU A 209 -3.45 7.66 -13.58
CA LEU A 209 -3.76 6.93 -12.36
C LEU A 209 -4.70 5.76 -12.63
N TYR A 210 -4.73 4.83 -11.68
CA TYR A 210 -5.60 3.66 -11.67
C TYR A 210 -6.59 3.82 -10.52
N GLN A 211 -7.87 4.00 -10.84
CA GLN A 211 -8.91 4.19 -9.83
C GLN A 211 -9.61 2.86 -9.54
N TYR A 212 -9.78 2.53 -8.27
CA TYR A 212 -10.51 1.33 -7.84
C TYR A 212 -11.93 1.26 -8.43
N ILE A 213 -12.32 0.09 -8.95
CA ILE A 213 -13.68 -0.24 -9.39
C ILE A 213 -14.29 -1.23 -8.38
N GLU A 214 -13.71 -2.41 -8.29
CA GLU A 214 -14.24 -3.52 -7.49
C GLU A 214 -13.16 -4.51 -7.05
N THR A 215 -13.56 -5.42 -6.18
CA THR A 215 -12.75 -6.51 -5.66
C THR A 215 -13.27 -7.84 -6.17
N ILE A 216 -12.39 -8.66 -6.74
CA ILE A 216 -12.73 -10.00 -7.24
C ILE A 216 -12.17 -11.04 -6.28
N ASP A 217 -13.00 -11.96 -5.78
CA ASP A 217 -12.56 -13.15 -5.04
C ASP A 217 -12.21 -14.28 -6.02
N TYR A 218 -11.51 -15.29 -5.52
CA TYR A 218 -11.38 -16.57 -6.20
C TYR A 218 -12.76 -17.24 -6.35
N PRO A 219 -12.98 -17.98 -7.45
CA PRO A 219 -14.11 -18.91 -7.54
C PRO A 219 -14.07 -19.92 -6.37
N ARG A 220 -15.17 -20.05 -5.63
CA ARG A 220 -15.26 -20.89 -4.42
C ARG A 220 -16.49 -21.80 -4.43
N SER A 221 -16.41 -22.89 -3.68
CA SER A 221 -17.51 -23.84 -3.46
C SER A 221 -17.64 -24.20 -1.97
N ASP A 222 -18.86 -24.55 -1.57
CA ASP A 222 -19.25 -25.05 -0.26
C ASP A 222 -19.24 -26.60 -0.16
N ALA A 223 -18.80 -27.29 -1.21
CA ALA A 223 -18.93 -28.75 -1.38
C ALA A 223 -18.30 -29.62 -0.26
N TYR A 224 -17.32 -29.11 0.50
CA TYR A 224 -16.68 -29.83 1.61
C TYR A 224 -17.28 -29.50 2.99
N GLY A 225 -18.49 -28.93 3.02
CA GLY A 225 -19.15 -28.50 4.26
C GLY A 225 -18.59 -27.19 4.79
N ARG A 226 -19.33 -26.57 5.72
CA ARG A 226 -19.01 -25.26 6.33
C ARG A 226 -17.75 -25.27 7.25
N LEU A 227 -16.74 -26.09 6.96
CA LEU A 227 -15.47 -26.10 7.68
C LEU A 227 -14.68 -24.79 7.46
N ARG A 228 -14.90 -24.10 6.33
CA ARG A 228 -14.35 -22.77 6.06
C ARG A 228 -15.47 -21.75 5.86
N LEU A 229 -15.36 -20.60 6.51
CA LEU A 229 -16.33 -19.50 6.45
C LEU A 229 -16.61 -18.98 5.02
N ARG A 230 -15.62 -19.04 4.11
CA ARG A 230 -15.72 -18.54 2.72
C ARG A 230 -15.86 -19.62 1.65
N GLY A 231 -15.87 -20.90 2.03
CA GLY A 231 -15.77 -22.01 1.06
C GLY A 231 -14.35 -22.22 0.51
N GLU A 232 -14.17 -23.34 -0.19
CA GLU A 232 -12.89 -23.77 -0.76
C GLU A 232 -12.67 -23.16 -2.14
N ILE A 233 -11.46 -22.68 -2.40
CA ILE A 233 -11.05 -22.18 -3.72
C ILE A 233 -11.18 -23.32 -4.74
N GLN A 234 -11.72 -23.01 -5.93
CA GLN A 234 -11.96 -23.96 -7.02
C GLN A 234 -11.13 -23.67 -8.28
N ALA A 235 -10.48 -22.51 -8.32
CA ALA A 235 -9.70 -22.06 -9.46
C ALA A 235 -8.49 -21.23 -9.01
N MET A 236 -7.46 -21.20 -9.85
CA MET A 236 -6.27 -20.37 -9.68
C MET A 236 -6.25 -19.26 -10.72
N ILE A 237 -5.47 -18.21 -10.48
CA ILE A 237 -5.22 -17.16 -11.48
C ILE A 237 -4.74 -17.82 -12.78
N HIS A 238 -5.34 -17.44 -13.90
CA HIS A 238 -5.00 -17.98 -15.20
C HIS A 238 -3.55 -17.60 -15.56
N PRO A 239 -2.74 -18.49 -16.16
CA PRO A 239 -1.35 -18.20 -16.48
C PRO A 239 -1.13 -16.99 -17.40
N GLN A 240 -2.13 -16.66 -18.24
CA GLN A 240 -2.07 -15.46 -19.09
C GLN A 240 -2.33 -14.15 -18.34
N LEU A 241 -2.87 -14.21 -17.12
CA LEU A 241 -3.13 -13.04 -16.27
C LEU A 241 -2.11 -12.90 -15.13
N GLN A 242 -1.49 -14.00 -14.70
CA GLN A 242 -0.49 -13.99 -13.62
C GLN A 242 0.62 -12.96 -13.87
N PHE A 243 0.88 -12.11 -12.88
CA PHE A 243 1.88 -11.03 -12.91
C PHE A 243 1.66 -9.93 -13.96
N ARG A 244 0.45 -9.82 -14.53
CA ARG A 244 0.07 -8.74 -15.45
C ARG A 244 -0.63 -7.58 -14.77
N ASP A 245 -0.19 -7.23 -13.57
CA ASP A 245 -0.70 -6.07 -12.84
C ASP A 245 -0.52 -4.79 -13.70
N TYR A 246 -1.53 -3.92 -13.74
CA TYR A 246 -1.59 -2.70 -14.56
C TYR A 246 -1.62 -2.92 -16.09
N GLU A 247 -1.64 -4.15 -16.59
CA GLU A 247 -1.89 -4.45 -18.00
C GLU A 247 -3.40 -4.54 -18.29
N PRO A 248 -3.85 -4.30 -19.55
CA PRO A 248 -5.26 -4.38 -19.88
C PRO A 248 -5.82 -5.81 -19.80
N LEU A 249 -6.99 -5.95 -19.19
CA LEU A 249 -7.85 -7.13 -19.19
C LEU A 249 -9.15 -6.80 -19.95
N ASN A 250 -9.37 -7.46 -21.09
CA ASN A 250 -10.50 -7.20 -21.98
C ASN A 250 -11.63 -8.21 -21.78
N PRO A 251 -12.88 -7.85 -22.10
CA PRO A 251 -13.99 -8.80 -22.10
C PRO A 251 -13.65 -10.05 -22.93
N GLY A 252 -13.80 -11.22 -22.33
CA GLY A 252 -13.44 -12.50 -22.93
C GLY A 252 -12.00 -12.98 -22.69
N ASP A 253 -11.13 -12.18 -22.05
CA ASP A 253 -9.80 -12.63 -21.65
C ASP A 253 -9.88 -13.60 -20.45
N PRO A 254 -9.03 -14.63 -20.35
CA PRO A 254 -9.11 -15.62 -19.28
C PRO A 254 -8.56 -15.07 -17.96
N MET A 255 -9.36 -15.16 -16.89
CA MET A 255 -9.02 -14.69 -15.54
C MET A 255 -8.57 -15.81 -14.62
N PHE A 256 -9.29 -16.93 -14.63
CA PHE A 256 -9.01 -18.08 -13.78
C PHE A 256 -9.00 -19.37 -14.60
N VAL A 257 -8.32 -20.37 -14.07
CA VAL A 257 -8.41 -21.76 -14.53
C VAL A 257 -8.80 -22.64 -13.35
N THR A 258 -9.88 -23.40 -13.52
CA THR A 258 -10.35 -24.34 -12.50
C THR A 258 -9.36 -25.49 -12.33
N PHE A 259 -9.42 -26.21 -11.20
CA PHE A 259 -8.57 -27.41 -11.02
C PHE A 259 -8.89 -28.55 -11.99
N ALA A 260 -10.02 -28.49 -12.70
CA ALA A 260 -10.36 -29.39 -13.80
C ALA A 260 -9.80 -28.94 -15.17
N GLY A 261 -9.05 -27.83 -15.21
CA GLY A 261 -8.46 -27.28 -16.45
C GLY A 261 -9.45 -26.49 -17.32
N LYS A 262 -10.61 -26.09 -16.79
CA LYS A 262 -11.57 -25.21 -17.49
C LYS A 262 -11.27 -23.75 -17.18
N ASP A 263 -11.18 -22.93 -18.23
CA ASP A 263 -11.01 -21.48 -18.12
C ASP A 263 -12.30 -20.77 -17.70
N ILE A 264 -12.11 -19.68 -16.94
CA ILE A 264 -13.14 -18.73 -16.55
C ILE A 264 -12.68 -17.36 -17.06
N PHE A 265 -13.51 -16.73 -17.87
CA PHE A 265 -13.19 -15.50 -18.60
C PHE A 265 -13.73 -14.28 -17.88
N TYR A 266 -13.14 -13.11 -18.18
CA TYR A 266 -13.65 -11.83 -17.74
C TYR A 266 -14.94 -11.49 -18.48
N GLU A 267 -16.04 -11.29 -17.75
CA GLU A 267 -17.38 -11.02 -18.29
C GLU A 267 -17.78 -9.53 -18.20
N GLY A 268 -16.85 -8.64 -17.86
CA GLY A 268 -17.14 -7.20 -17.79
C GLY A 268 -17.40 -6.57 -19.16
N GLU A 269 -17.93 -5.34 -19.16
CA GLU A 269 -18.35 -4.66 -20.39
C GLU A 269 -17.23 -3.87 -21.09
N SER A 270 -16.11 -3.60 -20.41
CA SER A 270 -15.03 -2.76 -20.92
C SER A 270 -13.66 -3.21 -20.40
N THR A 271 -12.59 -2.72 -21.02
CA THR A 271 -11.21 -3.03 -20.59
C THR A 271 -10.91 -2.41 -19.22
N VAL A 272 -10.44 -3.24 -18.30
CA VAL A 272 -9.99 -2.86 -16.95
C VAL A 272 -8.51 -3.18 -16.76
N TYR A 273 -7.94 -2.76 -15.64
CA TYR A 273 -6.53 -2.93 -15.31
C TYR A 273 -6.40 -3.58 -13.94
N PRO A 274 -6.28 -4.92 -13.84
CA PRO A 274 -6.20 -5.61 -12.58
C PRO A 274 -4.89 -5.29 -11.84
N ILE A 275 -4.96 -5.28 -10.51
CA ILE A 275 -3.82 -5.07 -9.61
C ILE A 275 -3.93 -5.99 -8.38
N PHE A 276 -2.84 -6.14 -7.63
CA PHE A 276 -2.74 -7.10 -6.52
C PHE A 276 -3.09 -8.52 -6.98
N ILE A 277 -2.73 -8.86 -8.22
CA ILE A 277 -3.03 -10.16 -8.79
C ILE A 277 -2.27 -11.21 -8.00
N ASN A 278 -3.02 -12.12 -7.39
CA ASN A 278 -2.48 -13.25 -6.64
C ASN A 278 -1.69 -12.87 -5.37
N GLU A 279 -2.08 -11.81 -4.66
CA GLU A 279 -1.42 -11.45 -3.40
C GLU A 279 -1.60 -12.54 -2.32
N ALA A 280 -0.48 -13.07 -1.81
CA ALA A 280 -0.45 -14.14 -0.82
C ALA A 280 -1.27 -13.81 0.45
N ALA A 281 -1.16 -12.59 0.98
CA ALA A 281 -1.90 -12.17 2.17
C ALA A 281 -3.41 -11.99 1.95
N TYR A 282 -3.87 -12.03 0.69
CA TYR A 282 -5.25 -11.72 0.32
C TYR A 282 -6.13 -12.97 0.15
N TYR A 283 -5.52 -14.16 0.13
CA TYR A 283 -6.22 -15.45 0.13
C TYR A 283 -7.22 -15.60 1.28
N GLU A 284 -6.83 -15.21 2.50
CA GLU A 284 -7.70 -15.23 3.69
C GLU A 284 -8.83 -14.19 3.61
N LYS A 285 -8.60 -13.12 2.85
CA LYS A 285 -9.50 -11.97 2.73
C LYS A 285 -10.55 -12.19 1.65
N GLY A 286 -10.40 -13.24 0.83
CA GLY A 286 -11.27 -13.50 -0.31
C GLY A 286 -11.03 -12.50 -1.43
N ILE A 287 -9.76 -12.23 -1.74
CA ILE A 287 -9.37 -11.26 -2.76
C ILE A 287 -8.34 -11.94 -3.66
N ALA A 288 -8.68 -12.10 -4.94
CA ALA A 288 -7.79 -12.57 -5.99
C ALA A 288 -7.07 -11.41 -6.67
N MET A 289 -7.78 -10.29 -6.87
CA MET A 289 -7.27 -9.05 -7.44
C MET A 289 -8.26 -7.89 -7.19
N TYR A 290 -7.81 -6.66 -7.38
CA TYR A 290 -8.69 -5.51 -7.58
C TYR A 290 -8.78 -5.17 -9.06
N LEU A 291 -9.97 -4.78 -9.53
CA LEU A 291 -10.13 -4.19 -10.85
C LEU A 291 -10.04 -2.67 -10.74
N THR A 292 -9.34 -2.06 -11.68
CA THR A 292 -9.18 -0.61 -11.73
C THR A 292 -9.48 -0.04 -13.11
N GLN A 293 -9.89 1.22 -13.13
CA GLN A 293 -10.01 2.02 -14.35
C GLN A 293 -8.76 2.89 -14.49
N LYS A 294 -8.11 2.83 -15.65
CA LYS A 294 -7.04 3.78 -16.00
C LYS A 294 -7.67 5.12 -16.40
N GLN A 295 -7.19 6.20 -15.78
CA GLN A 295 -7.64 7.57 -15.99
C GLN A 295 -6.45 8.51 -16.22
N GLN A 296 -6.71 9.64 -16.87
CA GLN A 296 -5.76 10.74 -17.02
C GLN A 296 -6.37 12.00 -16.43
N GLU A 297 -5.64 12.63 -15.52
CA GLU A 297 -6.04 13.85 -14.83
C GLU A 297 -5.01 14.96 -15.10
N VAL A 298 -5.47 16.21 -15.12
CA VAL A 298 -4.58 17.38 -15.15
C VAL A 298 -4.53 17.95 -13.74
N VAL A 299 -3.33 17.96 -13.14
CA VAL A 299 -3.12 18.26 -11.71
C VAL A 299 -2.07 19.34 -11.48
#